data_AF-A0A4V1MG47-F1
#
_entry.id   AF-A0A4V1MG47-F1
#
_cell.length_a   1.000
_cell.length_b   1.000
_cell.length_c   1.000
_cell.angle_alpha   90.00
_cell.angle_beta   90.00
_cell.angle_gamma   90.00
#
_symmetry.space_group_name_H-M   'P 1'
#
loop_
_entity.id
_entity.type
_entity.pdbx_description
1 polymer ?
#
loop_
_entity_poly.entity_id
_entity_poly.type
_entity_poly.pdbx_seq_one_letter_code
_entity_poly.pdbx_strand_id
1 'polypeptide(L)' 'MGILEFIFQQVLINLIGNSIYFLLRKLIGDTRSYKKIQDQTAGYIKFFTGVVFIFIAIVLLKKFVK' A
#
# COMPACT_ATOMS: atom_id res chain seq x y z
N MET A 1 -4.24 -4.05 22.34
CA MET A 1 -4.52 -3.46 21.03
C MET A 1 -5.92 -2.86 21.07
N GLY A 2 -6.01 -1.54 21.19
CA GLY A 2 -7.30 -0.83 21.25
C GLY A 2 -7.93 -0.68 19.87
N ILE A 3 -9.25 -0.45 19.84
CA ILE A 3 -10.02 -0.18 18.60
C ILE A 3 -9.40 0.98 17.79
N LEU A 4 -8.88 2.01 18.47
CA LEU A 4 -8.21 3.14 17.83
C LEU A 4 -6.91 2.72 17.11
N GLU A 5 -6.10 1.84 17.72
CA GLU A 5 -4.88 1.32 17.08
C GLU A 5 -5.21 0.47 15.86
N PHE A 6 -6.27 -0.35 15.94
CA PHE A 6 -6.72 -1.16 14.82
C PHE A 6 -7.18 -0.29 13.64
N ILE A 7 -8.01 0.72 13.89
CA ILE A 7 -8.46 1.67 12.85
C ILE A 7 -7.26 2.42 12.26
N PHE A 8 -6.34 2.88 13.11
CA PHE A 8 -5.13 3.58 12.66
C PHE A 8 -4.28 2.70 11.75
N GLN A 9 -4.05 1.43 12.11
CA GLN A 9 -3.35 0.47 11.28
C GLN A 9 -4.03 0.25 9.92
N GLN A 10 -5.35 0.10 9.89
CA GLN A 10 -6.12 -0.08 8.66
C GLN A 10 -6.02 1.14 7.73
N VAL A 11 -6.11 2.35 8.29
CA VAL A 11 -5.94 3.60 7.53
C VAL A 11 -4.52 3.70 6.98
N LEU A 12 -3.51 3.39 7.80
CA LEU A 12 -2.11 3.46 7.41
C LEU A 12 -1.77 2.46 6.29
N ILE A 13 -2.24 1.22 6.41
CA ILE A 13 -2.07 0.17 5.38
C ILE A 13 -2.71 0.60 4.07
N ASN A 14 -3.93 1.14 4.11
CA ASN A 14 -4.61 1.64 2.92
C ASN A 14 -3.91 2.85 2.29
N LEU A 15 -3.36 3.76 3.10
CA LEU A 15 -2.61 4.93 2.61
C LEU A 15 -1.30 4.49 1.92
N ILE A 16 -0.58 3.56 2.54
CA ILE A 16 0.64 2.96 2.01
C ILE A 16 0.33 2.22 0.71
N GLY A 17 -0.66 1.32 0.72
CA GLY A 17 -1.10 0.57 -0.45
C GLY A 17 -1.52 1.45 -1.61
N ASN A 18 -2.25 2.55 -1.35
CA ASN A 18 -2.61 3.54 -2.36
C ASN A 18 -1.40 4.22 -2.99
N SER A 19 -0.45 4.66 -2.16
CA SER A 19 0.76 5.36 -2.61
C SER A 19 1.64 4.43 -3.46
N ILE A 20 1.85 3.20 -3.00
CA ILE A 20 2.66 2.21 -3.72
C ILE A 20 1.97 1.79 -5.03
N TYR A 21 0.67 1.54 -5.00
CA TYR A 21 -0.06 1.16 -6.20
C TYR A 21 -0.01 2.27 -7.26
N PHE A 22 -0.13 3.53 -6.85
CA PHE A 22 0.07 4.67 -7.75
C PHE A 22 1.49 4.71 -8.33
N LEU A 23 2.51 4.55 -7.48
CA LEU A 23 3.91 4.54 -7.90
C LEU A 23 4.21 3.40 -8.87
N LEU A 24 3.69 2.19 -8.62
CA LEU A 24 3.83 1.04 -9.51
C LEU A 24 3.18 1.31 -10.88
N ARG A 25 1.97 1.88 -10.91
CA ARG A 25 1.31 2.24 -12.16
C ARG A 25 2.09 3.31 -12.93
N LYS A 26 2.63 4.31 -12.22
CA LYS A 26 3.51 5.33 -12.80
C LYS A 26 4.79 4.71 -13.39
N LEU A 27 5.38 3.74 -12.70
CA LEU A 27 6.56 3.00 -13.17
C LEU A 27 6.27 2.21 -14.46
N ILE A 28 5.06 1.65 -14.57
CA ILE A 28 4.59 0.93 -15.78
C ILE A 28 4.19 1.90 -16.92
N GLY A 29 4.29 3.22 -16.71
CA GLY A 29 4.03 4.23 -17.73
C GLY A 29 2.60 4.78 -17.74
N ASP A 30 1.82 4.59 -16.66
CA ASP A 30 0.48 5.15 -16.55
C ASP A 30 0.54 6.68 -16.43
N THR A 31 -0.02 7.38 -17.42
CA THR A 31 -0.10 8.85 -17.45
C THR A 31 -1.25 9.40 -16.62
N ARG A 32 -2.20 8.56 -16.19
CA ARG A 32 -3.37 8.98 -15.41
C ARG A 32 -2.99 9.57 -14.05
N SER A 33 -3.80 10.54 -13.61
CA SER A 33 -3.64 11.21 -12.32
C SER A 33 -4.00 10.28 -11.15
N TYR A 34 -3.44 10.55 -9.97
CA TYR A 34 -3.65 9.78 -8.73
C TYR A 34 -5.13 9.45 -8.46
N LYS A 35 -6.01 10.45 -8.54
CA LYS A 35 -7.45 10.31 -8.31
C LYS A 35 -8.12 9.32 -9.27
N LYS A 36 -7.77 9.36 -10.56
CA LYS A 36 -8.31 8.43 -11.58
C LYS A 36 -7.84 6.99 -11.34
N ILE A 37 -6.60 6.83 -10.91
CA ILE A 37 -6.03 5.52 -10.58
C ILE A 37 -6.73 4.96 -9.33
N GLN A 38 -6.96 5.80 -8.32
CA GLN A 38 -7.65 5.39 -7.11
C GLN A 38 -9.12 5.03 -7.36
N ASP A 39 -9.86 5.79 -8.16
CA ASP A 39 -11.28 5.51 -8.44
C ASP A 39 -11.47 4.20 -9.20
N GLN A 40 -10.53 3.84 -10.09
CA GLN A 40 -10.57 2.57 -10.82
C GLN A 40 -10.13 1.36 -9.98
N THR A 41 -9.49 1.59 -8.84
CA THR A 41 -8.87 0.53 -8.07
C THR A 41 -9.76 0.17 -6.88
N ALA A 42 -10.31 -1.04 -6.93
CA ALA A 42 -11.16 -1.57 -5.87
C ALA A 42 -10.44 -1.57 -4.52
N GLY A 43 -11.18 -1.31 -3.44
CA GLY A 43 -10.65 -1.21 -2.07
C GLY A 43 -9.78 -2.40 -1.66
N TYR A 44 -10.17 -3.61 -2.08
CA TYR A 44 -9.42 -4.83 -1.77
C TYR A 44 -8.02 -4.88 -2.44
N ILE A 45 -7.86 -4.35 -3.65
CA ILE A 45 -6.57 -4.32 -4.36
C ILE A 45 -5.61 -3.38 -3.63
N LYS A 46 -6.10 -2.23 -3.14
CA LYS A 46 -5.31 -1.25 -2.37
C LYS A 46 -4.81 -1.87 -1.07
N PHE A 47 -5.70 -2.52 -0.35
CA PHE A 47 -5.38 -3.22 0.89
C PHE A 47 -4.35 -4.34 0.65
N PHE A 48 -4.57 -5.19 -0.35
CA PHE A 48 -3.66 -6.28 -0.69
C PHE A 48 -2.27 -5.77 -1.09
N THR A 49 -2.20 -4.71 -1.90
CA THR A 49 -0.93 -4.09 -2.31
C THR A 49 -0.16 -3.53 -1.12
N GLY A 50 -0.85 -2.91 -0.16
CA GLY A 50 -0.25 -2.43 1.09
C GLY A 50 0.28 -3.57 1.96
N VAL A 51 -0.50 -4.64 2.13
CA VAL A 51 -0.10 -5.83 2.90
C VAL A 51 1.12 -6.51 2.28
N VAL A 52 1.11 -6.74 0.96
CA VAL A 52 2.24 -7.35 0.24
C VAL A 52 3.51 -6.52 0.40
N PHE A 53 3.41 -5.19 0.28
CA PHE A 53 4.57 -4.33 0.46
C PHE A 53 5.12 -4.35 1.88
N ILE A 54 4.25 -4.30 2.90
CA ILE A 54 4.68 -4.40 4.30
C ILE A 54 5.36 -5.74 4.54
N PHE A 55 4.83 -6.82 3.98
CA PHE A 55 5.45 -8.14 4.08
C PHE A 55 6.85 -8.17 3.45
N ILE A 56 6.99 -7.63 2.22
CA ILE A 56 8.30 -7.51 1.54
C ILE A 56 9.25 -6.65 2.36
N ALA A 57 8.80 -5.51 2.89
CA ALA A 57 9.61 -4.63 3.72
C ALA A 57 10.11 -5.34 4.99
N ILE A 58 9.26 -6.11 5.67
CA ILE A 58 9.66 -6.90 6.85
C ILE A 58 10.69 -7.97 6.47
N VAL A 59 10.49 -8.69 5.37
CA VAL A 59 11.43 -9.71 4.90
C VAL A 59 12.78 -9.09 4.54
N LEU A 60 12.78 -7.95 3.84
CA LEU A 60 13.99 -7.22 3.50
C LEU A 60 14.69 -6.70 4.77
N LEU A 61 13.96 -6.06 5.68
CA LEU A 61 14.51 -5.60 6.96
C LEU A 61 15.15 -6.75 7.74
N LYS A 62 14.49 -7.91 7.86
CA LYS A 62 15.09 -9.10 8.49
C LYS A 62 16.35 -9.61 7.79
N LYS A 63 16.49 -9.38 6.49
CA LYS A 63 17.69 -9.77 5.73
C LYS A 63 18.85 -8.78 5.95
N PHE A 64 18.56 -7.50 6.20
CA PHE A 64 19.56 -6.46 6.44
C PHE A 64 19.93 -6.30 7.93
N VAL A 65 18.99 -6.59 8.84
CA VAL A 65 19.23 -6.70 10.27
C VAL A 65 19.79 -8.10 10.52
N LYS A 66 21.11 -8.21 10.39
CA LYS A 66 21.87 -9.43 10.68
C LYS A 66 22.01 -9.62 12.20
#